data_AF-A0A1G8ASF7-F1
#
_entry.id   AF-A0A1G8ASF7-F1
#
_cell.length_a   1.000
_cell.length_b   1.000
_cell.length_c   1.000
_cell.angle_alpha   90.00
_cell.angle_beta   90.00
_cell.angle_gamma   90.00
#
_symmetry.space_group_name_H-M   'P 1'
#
loop_
_entity.id
_entity.type
_entity.pdbx_description
1 polymer ?
#
loop_
_entity_poly.entity_id
_entity_poly.type
_entity_poly.pdbx_seq_one_letter_code
_entity_poly.pdbx_strand_id
1 'polypeptide(L)'
;MRIAFVGKGGSGKTTTAALFSRYTAGLGRPVLAVDADINQHLGVALGADPAAPPPRALGGDLTWLKDHVRGENPLLPSADTMIKTTPPGPGSRMLSLDPSGELLRRYSAVAGGVRYLVTGAFDESDIGVSCYHSKTASPRSRPARWSCTSTTCSTARGSTSRST
;
A
#
# COMPACT_ATOMS: atom_id res chain seq x y z
N MET A 1 -12.31 6.20 11.56
CA MET A 1 -10.99 5.75 12.07
C MET A 1 -10.23 5.13 10.90
N ARG A 2 -8.89 5.28 10.83
CA ARG A 2 -8.03 4.64 9.82
C ARG A 2 -6.86 3.97 10.54
N ILE A 3 -6.64 2.69 10.28
CA ILE A 3 -5.61 1.87 10.95
C ILE A 3 -4.79 1.17 9.87
N ALA A 4 -3.47 1.15 10.03
CA ALA A 4 -2.55 0.40 9.19
C ALA A 4 -1.82 -0.66 10.02
N PHE A 5 -1.84 -1.91 9.55
CA PHE A 5 -1.10 -3.02 10.16
C PHE A 5 0.20 -3.22 9.40
N VAL A 6 1.32 -2.79 9.99
CA VAL A 6 2.66 -2.82 9.37
C VAL A 6 3.64 -3.67 10.19
N GLY A 7 4.65 -4.22 9.53
CA GLY A 7 5.58 -5.17 10.16
C GLY A 7 6.30 -6.08 9.16
N LYS A 8 7.32 -6.81 9.64
CA LYS A 8 8.12 -7.74 8.82
C LYS A 8 7.29 -8.93 8.29
N GLY A 9 7.85 -9.68 7.35
CA GLY A 9 7.29 -10.98 6.92
C GLY A 9 7.11 -11.91 8.13
N GLY A 10 6.00 -12.65 8.18
CA GLY A 10 5.71 -13.60 9.27
C GLY A 10 5.22 -12.99 10.60
N SER A 11 5.17 -11.67 10.76
CA SER A 11 4.72 -11.01 12.01
C SER A 11 3.21 -11.11 12.32
N GLY A 12 2.43 -11.78 11.46
CA GLY A 12 1.00 -11.97 11.67
C GLY A 12 0.11 -10.77 11.26
N LYS A 13 0.62 -9.82 10.46
CA LYS A 13 -0.13 -8.62 10.02
C LYS A 13 -1.53 -8.94 9.49
N THR A 14 -1.61 -9.82 8.49
CA THR A 14 -2.86 -10.17 7.82
C THR A 14 -3.83 -10.86 8.79
N THR A 15 -3.33 -11.75 9.64
CA THR A 15 -4.12 -12.40 10.69
C THR A 15 -4.70 -11.39 11.67
N THR A 16 -3.87 -10.49 12.19
CA THR A 16 -4.30 -9.46 13.13
C THR A 16 -5.28 -8.49 12.47
N ALA A 17 -5.03 -8.07 11.23
CA ALA A 17 -5.93 -7.21 10.47
C ALA A 17 -7.30 -7.87 10.25
N ALA A 18 -7.32 -9.17 9.90
CA ALA A 18 -8.56 -9.92 9.71
C ALA A 18 -9.36 -10.06 11.01
N LEU A 19 -8.70 -10.46 12.11
CA LEU A 19 -9.33 -10.60 13.43
C LEU A 19 -9.89 -9.27 13.94
N PHE A 20 -9.10 -8.20 13.84
CA PHE A 20 -9.53 -6.86 14.24
C PHE A 20 -10.74 -6.38 13.41
N SER A 21 -10.71 -6.62 12.10
CA SER A 21 -11.81 -6.23 11.20
C SER A 21 -13.09 -6.99 11.53
N ARG A 22 -13.02 -8.32 11.72
CA ARG A 22 -14.16 -9.16 12.11
C ARG A 22 -14.72 -8.77 13.47
N TYR A 23 -13.85 -8.56 14.46
CA TYR A 23 -14.27 -8.10 15.78
C TYR A 23 -15.02 -6.77 15.70
N THR A 24 -14.44 -5.79 15.01
CA THR A 24 -15.04 -4.45 14.87
C THR A 24 -16.36 -4.48 14.13
N ALA A 25 -16.46 -5.28 13.06
CA ALA A 25 -17.72 -5.49 12.34
C ALA A 25 -18.77 -6.20 13.21
N GLY A 26 -18.36 -7.17 14.04
CA GLY A 26 -19.22 -7.84 15.01
C GLY A 26 -19.80 -6.91 16.08
N LEU A 27 -19.17 -5.75 16.33
CA LEU A 27 -19.72 -4.68 17.17
C LEU A 27 -20.72 -3.78 16.43
N GLY A 28 -21.16 -4.15 15.22
CA GLY A 28 -22.09 -3.38 14.39
C GLY A 28 -21.47 -2.14 13.74
N ARG A 29 -20.13 -2.00 13.74
CA ARG A 29 -19.46 -0.85 13.14
C ARG A 29 -19.19 -1.08 11.65
N PRO A 30 -19.34 -0.05 10.79
CA PRO A 30 -18.96 -0.18 9.39
C PRO A 30 -17.44 -0.34 9.26
N VAL A 31 -17.01 -1.43 8.62
CA VAL A 31 -15.61 -1.77 8.39
C VAL A 31 -15.38 -1.99 6.90
N LEU A 32 -14.31 -1.37 6.40
CA LEU A 32 -13.74 -1.65 5.10
C LEU A 32 -12.28 -2.06 5.32
N ALA A 33 -11.94 -3.29 4.98
CA ALA A 33 -10.58 -3.79 5.04
C ALA A 33 -9.91 -3.62 3.66
N VAL A 34 -8.64 -3.24 3.61
CA VAL A 34 -7.91 -3.05 2.36
C VAL A 34 -6.66 -3.91 2.40
N ASP A 35 -6.56 -4.86 1.48
CA ASP A 35 -5.38 -5.71 1.33
C ASP A 35 -4.38 -5.06 0.37
N ALA A 36 -3.28 -4.57 0.94
CA ALA A 36 -2.15 -4.01 0.23
C ALA A 36 -0.90 -4.91 0.32
N ASP A 37 -1.05 -6.18 0.74
CA ASP A 37 0.04 -7.16 0.76
C ASP A 37 0.20 -7.76 -0.64
N ILE A 38 1.44 -8.03 -1.08
CA ILE A 38 1.70 -8.65 -2.38
C ILE A 38 1.08 -10.05 -2.48
N ASN A 39 0.96 -10.77 -1.35
CA ASN A 39 0.44 -12.14 -1.33
C ASN A 39 -1.10 -12.21 -1.22
N GLN A 40 -1.77 -11.07 -1.03
CA GLN A 40 -3.24 -10.92 -1.07
C GLN A 40 -4.04 -12.02 -0.33
N HIS A 41 -3.71 -12.27 0.95
CA HIS A 41 -4.33 -13.33 1.76
C HIS A 41 -5.46 -12.86 2.68
N LEU A 42 -5.80 -11.57 2.69
CA LEU A 42 -6.79 -11.02 3.63
C LEU A 42 -8.19 -11.59 3.41
N GLY A 43 -8.62 -11.78 2.16
CA GLY A 43 -9.94 -12.34 1.84
C GLY A 43 -10.15 -13.71 2.48
N VAL A 44 -9.18 -14.62 2.29
CA VAL A 44 -9.19 -15.96 2.92
C VAL A 44 -9.16 -15.86 4.44
N ALA A 45 -8.32 -14.99 5.01
CA ALA A 45 -8.26 -14.78 6.46
C ALA A 45 -9.57 -14.22 7.05
N LEU A 46 -10.35 -13.49 6.26
CA LEU A 46 -11.70 -13.04 6.61
C LEU A 46 -12.77 -14.13 6.46
N GLY A 47 -12.45 -15.25 5.79
CA GLY A 47 -13.35 -16.37 5.56
C GLY A 47 -13.96 -16.43 4.15
N ALA A 48 -13.32 -15.79 3.16
CA ALA A 48 -13.66 -16.03 1.76
C ALA A 48 -13.28 -17.46 1.36
N ASP A 49 -14.05 -18.06 0.47
CA ASP A 49 -13.70 -19.33 -0.16
C ASP A 49 -12.41 -19.17 -0.99
N PRO A 50 -11.34 -19.92 -0.71
CA PRO A 50 -10.10 -19.88 -1.50
C PRO A 50 -10.30 -20.24 -2.98
N ALA A 51 -11.36 -20.97 -3.32
CA ALA A 51 -11.69 -21.34 -4.70
C ALA A 51 -12.46 -20.23 -5.45
N ALA A 52 -13.04 -19.26 -4.73
CA ALA A 52 -13.74 -18.15 -5.34
C ALA A 52 -12.76 -17.10 -5.89
N PRO A 53 -13.07 -16.45 -7.02
CA PRO A 53 -12.24 -15.38 -7.52
C PRO A 53 -12.21 -14.20 -6.52
N PRO A 54 -11.04 -13.57 -6.29
CA PRO A 54 -10.97 -12.38 -5.47
C PRO A 54 -11.74 -11.22 -6.13
N PRO A 55 -12.12 -10.17 -5.37
CA PRO A 55 -12.67 -8.97 -5.97
C PRO A 55 -11.69 -8.35 -6.96
N ARG A 56 -12.21 -7.55 -7.89
CA ARG A 56 -11.38 -6.82 -8.85
C ARG A 56 -10.34 -5.99 -8.11
N ALA A 57 -9.08 -6.10 -8.52
CA ALA A 57 -8.00 -5.28 -8.01
C ALA A 57 -8.18 -3.80 -8.34
N LEU A 58 -7.91 -2.91 -7.38
CA LEU A 58 -7.90 -1.47 -7.61
C LEU A 58 -6.93 -1.07 -8.73
N GLY A 59 -5.79 -1.75 -8.84
CA GLY A 59 -4.82 -1.56 -9.93
C GLY A 59 -5.29 -2.01 -11.31
N GLY A 60 -6.38 -2.79 -11.42
CA GLY A 60 -6.84 -3.33 -12.70
C GLY A 60 -7.46 -2.31 -13.66
N ASP A 61 -7.75 -1.09 -13.20
CA ASP A 61 -8.28 0.02 -14.01
C ASP A 61 -8.00 1.34 -13.29
N LEU A 62 -6.71 1.69 -13.30
CA LEU A 62 -6.20 2.89 -12.65
C LEU A 62 -6.75 4.18 -13.26
N THR A 63 -7.01 4.21 -14.57
CA THR A 63 -7.57 5.40 -15.24
C THR A 63 -8.95 5.73 -14.66
N TRP A 64 -9.86 4.75 -14.64
CA TRP A 64 -11.17 4.97 -14.03
C TRP A 64 -11.06 5.33 -12.55
N LEU A 65 -10.20 4.66 -11.79
CA LEU A 65 -10.05 4.93 -10.36
C LEU A 65 -9.58 6.36 -10.11
N LYS A 66 -8.57 6.81 -10.88
CA LYS A 66 -8.06 8.18 -10.83
C LYS A 66 -9.15 9.19 -11.19
N ASP A 67 -9.89 8.99 -12.27
CA ASP A 67 -11.00 9.89 -12.64
C ASP A 67 -12.13 9.90 -11.60
N HIS A 68 -12.43 8.75 -11.01
CA HIS A 68 -13.45 8.64 -9.98
C HIS A 68 -13.07 9.47 -8.74
N VAL A 69 -11.84 9.31 -8.22
CA VAL A 69 -11.37 10.04 -7.03
C VAL A 69 -11.05 11.51 -7.34
N ARG A 70 -10.62 11.83 -8.57
CA ARG A 70 -10.45 13.20 -9.06
C ARG A 70 -11.73 14.00 -8.92
N GLY A 71 -12.85 13.38 -9.32
CA GLY A 71 -14.15 14.06 -9.31
C GLY A 71 -14.15 15.30 -10.19
N GLU A 72 -14.80 16.35 -9.70
CA GLU A 72 -14.89 17.64 -10.39
C GLU A 72 -13.79 18.61 -9.94
N ASN A 73 -12.64 18.08 -9.48
CA ASN A 73 -11.58 18.92 -8.93
C ASN A 73 -10.95 19.81 -10.01
N PRO A 74 -11.11 21.15 -9.93
CA PRO A 74 -10.62 22.05 -10.97
C PRO A 74 -9.09 22.16 -11.00
N LEU A 75 -8.39 21.73 -9.94
CA LEU A 75 -6.93 21.70 -9.87
C LEU A 75 -6.32 20.50 -10.61
N LEU A 76 -7.15 19.50 -10.96
CA LEU A 76 -6.73 18.28 -11.62
C LEU A 76 -7.48 18.17 -12.97
N PRO A 77 -6.91 18.73 -14.06
CA PRO A 77 -7.61 18.78 -15.35
C PRO A 77 -7.83 17.37 -15.94
N SER A 78 -6.98 16.40 -15.62
CA SER A 78 -7.15 15.00 -16.01
C SER A 78 -6.50 14.04 -15.00
N ALA A 79 -6.90 12.77 -15.03
CA ALA A 79 -6.27 11.68 -14.26
C ALA A 79 -4.75 11.55 -14.52
N ASP A 80 -4.28 11.90 -15.71
CA ASP A 80 -2.86 11.77 -16.09
C ASP A 80 -1.94 12.72 -15.31
N THR A 81 -2.48 13.84 -14.83
CA THR A 81 -1.74 14.78 -13.97
C THR A 81 -1.54 14.27 -12.55
N MET A 82 -2.23 13.20 -12.17
CA MET A 82 -2.14 12.62 -10.83
C MET A 82 -0.93 11.70 -10.71
N ILE A 83 0.03 12.12 -9.87
CA ILE A 83 1.12 11.29 -9.33
C ILE A 83 0.72 10.64 -7.99
N LYS A 84 1.54 9.69 -7.52
CA LYS A 84 1.31 8.92 -6.28
C LYS A 84 1.07 9.77 -5.03
N THR A 85 1.62 10.99 -4.99
CA THR A 85 1.52 11.92 -3.85
C THR A 85 0.57 13.09 -4.09
N THR A 86 -0.28 13.04 -5.13
CA THR A 86 -1.22 14.11 -5.44
C THR A 86 -2.27 14.22 -4.34
N PRO A 87 -2.36 15.34 -3.61
CA PRO A 87 -3.35 15.50 -2.56
C PRO A 87 -4.76 15.68 -3.17
N PRO A 88 -5.82 15.29 -2.45
CA PRO A 88 -7.19 15.65 -2.82
C PRO A 88 -7.40 17.16 -2.70
N GLY A 89 -8.27 17.72 -3.54
CA GLY A 89 -8.67 19.13 -3.52
C GLY A 89 -10.19 19.28 -3.51
N PRO A 90 -10.71 20.53 -3.61
CA PRO A 90 -12.14 20.78 -3.77
C PRO A 90 -12.71 19.96 -4.94
N GLY A 91 -13.87 19.32 -4.77
CA GLY A 91 -14.49 18.49 -5.81
C GLY A 91 -13.93 17.06 -5.94
N SER A 92 -12.83 16.72 -5.27
CA SER A 92 -12.34 15.33 -5.20
C SER A 92 -13.25 14.44 -4.37
N ARG A 93 -13.43 13.19 -4.82
CA ARG A 93 -14.21 12.18 -4.09
C ARG A 93 -13.32 11.43 -3.13
N MET A 94 -13.66 11.51 -1.85
CA MET A 94 -12.99 10.74 -0.80
C MET A 94 -13.64 9.36 -0.67
N LEU A 95 -12.85 8.36 -0.29
CA LEU A 95 -13.36 7.02 -0.01
C LEU A 95 -14.44 7.07 1.08
N SER A 96 -15.66 6.67 0.71
CA SER A 96 -16.79 6.51 1.61
C SER A 96 -16.96 5.04 2.01
N LEU A 97 -17.55 4.80 3.18
CA LEU A 97 -17.95 3.46 3.64
C LEU A 97 -19.36 3.07 3.19
N ASP A 98 -20.06 3.95 2.47
CA ASP A 98 -21.40 3.70 1.93
C ASP A 98 -21.39 2.48 0.98
N PRO A 99 -22.09 1.39 1.33
CA PRO A 99 -22.25 0.20 0.48
C PRO A 99 -22.71 0.47 -0.95
N SER A 100 -23.51 1.52 -1.14
CA SER A 100 -24.07 1.86 -2.43
C SER A 100 -23.10 2.67 -3.30
N GLY A 101 -21.97 3.12 -2.77
CA GLY A 101 -20.96 3.87 -3.51
C GLY A 101 -20.37 3.07 -4.68
N GLU A 102 -20.23 3.73 -5.83
CA GLU A 102 -19.77 3.09 -7.08
C GLU A 102 -18.41 2.37 -6.93
N LEU A 103 -17.45 2.96 -6.21
CA LEU A 103 -16.15 2.33 -5.96
C LEU A 103 -16.31 1.00 -5.23
N LEU A 104 -17.14 0.94 -4.18
CA LEU A 104 -17.34 -0.30 -3.43
C LEU A 104 -18.13 -1.32 -4.25
N ARG A 105 -19.12 -0.91 -5.05
CA ARG A 105 -19.82 -1.82 -5.97
C ARG A 105 -18.87 -2.49 -6.96
N ARG A 106 -17.85 -1.77 -7.44
CA ARG A 106 -16.98 -2.20 -8.54
C ARG A 106 -15.76 -3.00 -8.08
N TYR A 107 -15.26 -2.75 -6.85
CA TYR A 107 -13.98 -3.32 -6.38
C TYR A 107 -14.06 -4.08 -5.05
N SER A 108 -15.23 -4.17 -4.41
CA SER A 108 -15.33 -4.85 -3.12
C SER A 108 -16.00 -6.21 -3.18
N ALA A 109 -15.61 -7.06 -2.24
CA ALA A 109 -16.31 -8.29 -1.89
C ALA A 109 -16.60 -8.29 -0.38
N VAL A 110 -17.42 -9.25 0.08
CA VAL A 110 -17.76 -9.43 1.49
C VAL A 110 -17.35 -10.84 1.92
N ALA A 111 -16.60 -10.94 3.02
CA ALA A 111 -16.19 -12.20 3.63
C ALA A 111 -16.25 -12.08 5.15
N GLY A 112 -16.83 -13.08 5.83
CA GLY A 112 -16.96 -13.07 7.30
C GLY A 112 -17.67 -11.84 7.86
N GLY A 113 -18.63 -11.27 7.12
CA GLY A 113 -19.35 -10.05 7.48
C GLY A 113 -18.55 -8.75 7.29
N VAL A 114 -17.34 -8.82 6.73
CA VAL A 114 -16.46 -7.68 6.49
C VAL A 114 -16.36 -7.41 4.99
N ARG A 115 -16.58 -6.15 4.59
CA ARG A 115 -16.28 -5.72 3.21
C ARG A 115 -14.78 -5.50 3.06
N TYR A 116 -14.21 -5.97 1.96
CA TYR A 116 -12.79 -5.78 1.67
C TYR A 116 -12.50 -5.39 0.22
N LEU A 117 -11.38 -4.70 0.04
CA LEU A 117 -10.77 -4.33 -1.24
C LEU A 117 -9.40 -5.00 -1.35
N VAL A 118 -8.96 -5.24 -2.58
CA VAL A 118 -7.59 -5.69 -2.89
C VAL A 118 -6.92 -4.68 -3.80
N THR A 119 -5.67 -4.30 -3.51
CA THR A 119 -4.92 -3.39 -4.39
C THR A 119 -4.54 -4.05 -5.71
N GLY A 120 -4.37 -5.37 -5.69
CA GLY A 120 -3.79 -6.16 -6.77
C GLY A 120 -2.33 -6.52 -6.48
N ALA A 121 -1.85 -7.57 -7.14
CA ALA A 121 -0.43 -7.89 -7.18
C ALA A 121 0.30 -6.83 -8.01
N PHE A 122 1.50 -6.47 -7.59
CA PHE A 122 2.38 -5.64 -8.41
C PHE A 122 2.87 -6.47 -9.60
N ASP A 123 2.79 -5.91 -10.81
CA ASP A 123 3.43 -6.46 -11.99
C ASP A 123 4.96 -6.29 -11.84
N GLU A 124 5.78 -7.16 -12.45
CA GLU A 124 7.25 -7.07 -12.38
C GLU A 124 7.79 -5.71 -12.87
N SER A 125 7.02 -4.99 -13.70
CA SER A 125 7.30 -3.60 -14.10
C SER A 125 7.19 -2.56 -12.97
N ASP A 126 6.55 -2.88 -11.84
CA ASP A 126 6.49 -2.04 -10.63
C ASP A 126 7.57 -2.38 -9.58
N ILE A 127 8.29 -3.49 -9.78
CA ILE A 127 9.38 -3.92 -8.90
C ILE A 127 10.64 -3.11 -9.26
N GLY A 128 10.76 -1.92 -8.68
CA GLY A 128 11.96 -1.08 -8.83
C GLY A 128 11.75 0.43 -8.68
N VAL A 129 10.50 0.91 -8.62
CA VAL A 129 10.20 2.36 -8.58
C VAL A 129 9.77 2.86 -7.18
N SER A 130 9.55 1.96 -6.22
CA SER A 130 9.39 2.25 -4.77
C SER A 130 9.25 0.91 -4.02
N CYS A 131 10.24 0.34 -3.32
CA CYS A 131 11.20 0.93 -2.41
C CYS A 131 12.51 0.14 -2.39
N TYR A 132 13.63 0.85 -2.55
CA TYR A 132 14.80 0.62 -1.71
C TYR A 132 14.93 1.88 -0.87
N HIS A 133 15.12 1.71 0.44
CA HIS A 133 15.51 2.75 1.39
C HIS A 133 16.14 3.94 0.70
N SER A 134 15.61 5.14 0.94
CA SER A 134 16.43 6.33 1.14
C SER A 134 17.85 6.16 0.59
N LYS A 135 18.07 6.49 -0.69
CA LYS A 135 19.29 7.22 -1.05
C LYS A 135 19.38 8.27 0.04
N THR A 136 20.24 8.04 1.01
CA THR A 136 20.33 8.80 2.24
C THR A 136 20.59 10.23 1.82
N ALA A 137 19.51 11.01 1.75
CA ALA A 137 19.54 12.45 1.68
C ALA A 137 19.96 12.94 3.07
N SER A 138 21.20 12.60 3.44
CA SER A 138 21.97 13.42 4.35
C SER A 138 22.56 14.54 3.49
N PRO A 139 22.44 15.81 3.90
CA PRO A 139 23.06 16.91 3.18
C PRO A 139 24.56 16.65 3.04
N ARG A 140 25.09 16.94 1.85
CA ARG A 140 26.47 16.66 1.43
C ARG A 140 27.49 17.03 2.52
N SER A 141 28.24 16.03 2.98
CA SER A 141 29.61 16.23 3.46
C SER A 141 30.49 15.02 3.11
N ARG A 142 31.19 15.14 1.96
CA ARG A 142 32.34 14.34 1.46
C ARG A 142 32.11 12.85 1.15
N PRO A 143 32.69 12.31 0.05
CA PRO A 143 32.49 10.91 -0.33
C PRO A 143 33.41 9.98 0.47
N ALA A 144 32.83 9.13 1.32
CA ALA A 144 33.50 7.93 1.83
C ALA A 144 33.21 6.76 0.88
N ARG A 145 34.25 6.12 0.37
CA ARG A 145 34.17 4.98 -0.56
C ARG A 145 33.98 3.70 0.28
N TRP A 146 32.83 3.03 0.14
CA TRP A 146 32.56 1.74 0.79
C TRP A 146 32.54 0.65 -0.27
N SER A 147 33.22 -0.47 0.00
CA SER A 147 33.10 -1.72 -0.77
C SER A 147 32.48 -2.78 0.14
N CYS A 148 31.36 -3.38 -0.24
CA CYS A 148 30.79 -4.53 0.47
C CYS A 148 30.67 -5.73 -0.46
N THR A 149 31.19 -6.87 -0.01
CA THR A 149 30.88 -8.22 -0.50
C THR A 149 30.00 -8.94 0.53
N SER A 150 29.29 -9.96 0.06
CA SER A 150 27.93 -10.41 0.41
C SER A 150 27.59 -10.83 1.85
N THR A 151 28.45 -10.65 2.87
CA THR A 151 28.10 -11.16 4.22
C THR A 151 28.46 -10.24 5.40
N THR A 152 29.14 -9.11 5.23
CA THR A 152 29.33 -8.11 6.32
C THR A 152 29.86 -6.78 5.80
N CYS A 153 29.31 -5.63 6.23
CA CYS A 153 29.95 -4.31 6.03
C CYS A 153 30.71 -3.91 7.30
N SER A 154 32.02 -3.68 7.17
CA SER A 154 32.84 -3.03 8.20
C SER A 154 33.36 -1.68 7.68
N THR A 155 33.48 -0.69 8.57
CA THR A 155 34.12 0.59 8.25
C THR A 155 35.60 0.35 7.94
N ALA A 156 36.03 0.64 6.71
CA ALA A 156 37.46 0.78 6.40
C ALA A 156 38.01 2.01 7.14
N ARG A 157 38.60 1.80 8.32
CA ARG A 157 39.41 2.84 8.98
C ARG A 157 40.70 2.97 8.16
N GLY A 158 40.79 4.03 7.36
CA GLY A 158 42.04 4.40 6.72
C GLY A 158 43.10 4.72 7.78
N SER A 159 44.15 3.92 7.84
CA SER A 159 45.37 4.22 8.57
C SER A 159 46.07 5.38 7.88
N THR A 160 46.09 6.56 8.50
CA THR A 160 47.01 7.64 8.11
C THR A 160 48.39 7.32 8.68
N SER A 161 49.28 6.76 7.87
CA SER A 161 50.72 6.80 8.15
C SER A 161 51.22 8.23 7.88
N ARG A 162 51.62 8.93 8.95
CA ARG A 162 52.50 10.10 8.84
C ARG A 162 53.91 9.59 8.56
N SER A 163 54.46 9.91 7.39
CA SER A 163 55.90 9.94 7.15
C SER A 163 56.39 11.37 7.39
N THR A 164 57.31 11.52 8.33
CA THR A 164 58.30 12.60 8.42
C THR A 164 59.19 12.61 7.19
#